data_AF-A0A8A4ZDL2-F1
#
_entry.id   AF-A0A8A4ZDL2-F1
#
_cell.length_a   1.000
_cell.length_b   1.000
_cell.length_c   1.000
_cell.angle_alpha   90.00
_cell.angle_beta   90.00
_cell.angle_gamma   90.00
#
_symmetry.space_group_name_H-M   'P 1'
#
loop_
_entity.id
_entity.type
_entity.pdbx_description
1 polymer ?
#
loop_
_entity_poly.entity_id
_entity_poly.type
_entity_poly.pdbx_seq_one_letter_code
_entity_poly.pdbx_strand_id
1 'polypeptide(L)'
;MTKYAGIPAPASDTSRGEELKLAIARLDVPKDVLEGLLNSLKETDRGVLLYGSRARGDSVAGSDWDLLALTDTPRKSVHSGELSLSFYSPDQLRTGVGTLFGAHLARDSKVIWDPHGEVGAALANMGDVDTERLFERCRRMSIVLGALDRDLPKYLSGLLREARYLLRSCLYARAIADGEPCFSVREIARRNGKPELVRLLASRQESPPSITDLRICMQQLQGIIGPLLANGHGSLEALIVNEWERKGDLISMAMMALGGSGASLGYLEVEKILL
;
A
#
# COMPACT_ATOMS: atom_id res chain seq x y z
N MET A 1 -51.71 28.43 15.46
CA MET A 1 -50.78 27.92 16.50
C MET A 1 -50.23 26.59 16.00
N THR A 2 -49.10 26.60 15.30
CA THR A 2 -48.47 25.37 14.78
C THR A 2 -47.06 25.33 15.33
N LYS A 3 -46.80 24.37 16.23
CA LYS A 3 -45.51 24.14 16.89
C LYS A 3 -44.50 23.67 15.84
N TYR A 4 -43.46 24.47 15.59
CA TYR A 4 -42.25 23.99 14.94
C TYR A 4 -41.55 23.03 15.91
N ALA A 5 -41.50 21.76 15.54
CA ALA A 5 -40.66 20.76 16.20
C ALA A 5 -39.20 21.17 15.97
N GLY A 6 -38.46 21.35 17.06
CA GLY A 6 -37.06 21.75 17.03
C GLY A 6 -36.22 20.72 16.29
N ILE A 7 -35.45 21.20 15.33
CA ILE A 7 -34.32 20.46 14.75
C ILE A 7 -33.35 20.19 15.91
N PRO A 8 -32.92 18.94 16.17
CA PRO A 8 -31.93 18.67 17.21
C PRO A 8 -30.66 19.47 16.91
N ALA A 9 -30.13 20.16 17.92
CA ALA A 9 -28.81 20.77 17.81
C ALA A 9 -27.79 19.67 17.44
N PRO A 10 -26.85 19.93 16.52
CA PRO A 10 -25.75 19.00 16.27
C PRO A 10 -25.05 18.71 17.60
N ALA A 11 -24.75 17.42 17.84
CA ALA A 11 -24.00 17.00 19.01
C ALA A 11 -22.76 17.90 19.17
N SER A 12 -22.55 18.44 20.37
CA SER A 12 -21.47 19.39 20.64
C SER A 12 -20.12 18.78 20.27
N ASP A 13 -19.28 19.57 19.59
CA ASP A 13 -17.94 19.25 19.06
C ASP A 13 -17.05 18.45 20.04
N THR A 14 -17.17 18.74 21.33
CA THR A 14 -16.41 18.09 22.41
C THR A 14 -16.69 16.58 22.54
N SER A 15 -17.87 16.12 22.14
CA SER A 15 -18.24 14.69 22.22
C SER A 15 -17.49 13.83 21.20
N ARG A 16 -17.23 14.38 20.01
CA ARG A 16 -16.60 13.65 18.90
C ARG A 16 -15.12 13.38 19.15
N GLY A 17 -14.41 14.38 19.69
CA GLY A 17 -13.00 14.23 20.09
C GLY A 17 -12.81 13.20 21.21
N GLU A 18 -13.73 13.14 22.18
CA GLU A 18 -13.69 12.14 23.25
C GLU A 18 -14.04 10.73 22.76
N GLU A 19 -15.00 10.58 21.84
CA GLU A 19 -15.29 9.30 21.20
C GLU A 19 -14.10 8.74 20.43
N LEU A 20 -13.41 9.59 19.65
CA LEU A 20 -12.21 9.20 18.92
C LEU A 20 -11.08 8.79 19.88
N LYS A 21 -10.85 9.57 20.95
CA LYS A 21 -9.87 9.21 21.99
C LYS A 21 -10.22 7.87 22.64
N LEU A 22 -11.48 7.63 22.99
CA LEU A 22 -11.93 6.36 23.58
C LEU A 22 -11.77 5.19 22.60
N ALA A 23 -12.08 5.40 21.32
CA ALA A 23 -11.93 4.41 20.28
C ALA A 23 -10.46 4.02 20.08
N ILE A 24 -9.57 5.01 20.03
CA ILE A 24 -8.13 4.78 19.91
C ILE A 24 -7.55 4.21 21.22
N ALA A 25 -8.02 4.63 22.40
CA ALA A 25 -7.55 4.09 23.68
C ALA A 25 -7.87 2.60 23.89
N ARG A 26 -8.83 2.05 23.14
CA ARG A 26 -9.09 0.60 23.10
C ARG A 26 -8.07 -0.17 22.28
N LEU A 27 -7.30 0.52 21.45
CA LEU A 27 -6.13 -0.06 20.81
C LEU A 27 -5.03 -0.12 21.87
N ASP A 28 -4.41 -1.28 22.02
CA ASP A 28 -3.24 -1.47 22.88
C ASP A 28 -1.98 -0.85 22.24
N VAL A 29 -2.06 0.45 21.93
CA VAL A 29 -1.00 1.24 21.30
C VAL A 29 -0.09 1.84 22.37
N PRO A 30 1.23 1.89 22.10
CA PRO A 30 2.15 2.71 22.87
C PRO A 30 1.69 4.16 22.98
N LYS A 31 1.93 4.79 24.13
CA LYS A 31 1.46 6.16 24.42
C LYS A 31 1.99 7.21 23.43
N ASP A 32 3.23 7.06 22.99
CA ASP A 32 3.88 7.91 22.00
C ASP A 32 3.20 7.84 20.63
N VAL A 33 2.77 6.64 20.21
CA VAL A 33 1.99 6.44 18.97
C VAL A 33 0.61 7.08 19.10
N LEU A 34 -0.05 6.92 20.26
CA LEU A 34 -1.35 7.53 20.56
C LEU A 34 -1.29 9.06 20.51
N GLU A 35 -0.28 9.67 21.14
CA GLU A 35 -0.08 11.11 21.13
C GLU A 35 0.18 11.64 19.70
N GLY A 36 1.04 10.95 18.92
CA GLY A 36 1.29 11.29 17.53
C GLY A 36 0.03 11.26 16.65
N LEU A 37 -0.83 10.26 16.87
CA LEU A 37 -2.10 10.11 16.16
C LEU A 37 -3.08 11.24 16.54
N LEU A 38 -3.29 11.49 17.83
CA LEU A 38 -4.21 12.52 18.31
C LEU A 38 -3.79 13.93 17.86
N ASN A 39 -2.47 14.20 17.80
CA ASN A 39 -1.95 15.48 17.32
C ASN A 39 -2.11 15.67 15.79
N SER A 40 -2.29 14.58 15.04
CA SER A 40 -2.37 14.61 13.58
C SER A 40 -3.81 14.62 13.04
N LEU A 41 -4.74 14.05 13.81
CA LEU A 41 -6.16 14.03 13.48
C LEU A 41 -6.80 15.40 13.72
N LYS A 42 -7.79 15.73 12.89
CA LYS A 42 -8.58 16.95 12.98
C LYS A 42 -10.04 16.59 13.25
N GLU A 43 -10.78 17.54 13.80
CA GLU A 43 -12.22 17.40 14.06
C GLU A 43 -13.05 17.14 12.79
N THR A 44 -12.52 17.57 11.63
CA THR A 44 -13.10 17.36 10.30
C THR A 44 -12.90 15.94 9.75
N ASP A 45 -12.09 15.11 10.42
CA ASP A 45 -11.87 13.75 9.96
C ASP A 45 -13.14 12.93 10.19
N ARG A 46 -13.42 11.99 9.29
CA ARG A 46 -14.71 11.28 9.22
C ARG A 46 -14.63 9.84 9.67
N GLY A 47 -13.44 9.28 9.71
CA GLY A 47 -13.21 7.92 10.18
C GLY A 47 -11.73 7.59 10.21
N VAL A 48 -11.38 6.56 10.96
CA VAL A 48 -10.02 6.04 11.08
C VAL A 48 -10.07 4.51 11.05
N LEU A 49 -9.20 3.91 10.24
CA LEU A 49 -8.99 2.47 10.21
C LEU A 49 -7.52 2.13 10.42
N LEU A 50 -7.28 1.00 11.05
CA LEU A 50 -5.98 0.33 11.15
C LEU A 50 -5.90 -0.70 10.02
N TYR A 51 -4.76 -0.84 9.38
CA TYR A 51 -4.53 -1.90 8.39
C TYR A 51 -3.11 -2.46 8.52
N GLY A 52 -2.70 -3.28 7.56
CA GLY A 52 -1.37 -3.90 7.56
C GLY A 52 -1.22 -4.97 8.65
N SER A 53 0.01 -5.14 9.12
CA SER A 53 0.36 -6.31 9.95
C SER A 53 -0.26 -6.29 11.34
N ARG A 54 -0.45 -5.10 11.92
CA ARG A 54 -1.08 -4.91 13.24
C ARG A 54 -2.58 -5.24 13.17
N ALA A 55 -3.27 -4.84 12.10
CA ALA A 55 -4.68 -5.17 11.91
C ALA A 55 -4.89 -6.70 11.80
N ARG A 56 -4.04 -7.37 11.02
CA ARG A 56 -4.07 -8.83 10.85
C ARG A 56 -3.64 -9.63 12.10
N GLY A 57 -2.88 -9.02 13.00
CA GLY A 57 -2.27 -9.73 14.14
C GLY A 57 -1.02 -10.54 13.77
N ASP A 58 -0.37 -10.23 12.65
CA ASP A 58 0.88 -10.88 12.21
C ASP A 58 2.09 -9.92 12.24
N SER A 59 1.99 -8.87 13.05
CA SER A 59 3.08 -7.92 13.33
C SER A 59 4.22 -8.58 14.11
N VAL A 60 5.44 -8.12 13.86
CA VAL A 60 6.64 -8.43 14.67
C VAL A 60 7.10 -7.20 15.43
N ALA A 61 8.07 -7.36 16.35
CA ALA A 61 8.73 -6.24 17.01
C ALA A 61 9.21 -5.21 15.97
N GLY A 62 8.92 -3.93 16.21
CA GLY A 62 9.27 -2.84 15.30
C GLY A 62 8.37 -2.71 14.05
N SER A 63 7.22 -3.39 13.99
CA SER A 63 6.24 -3.18 12.92
C SER A 63 5.46 -1.89 13.14
N ASP A 64 5.33 -1.11 12.07
CA ASP A 64 4.59 0.15 12.10
C ASP A 64 3.09 -0.05 12.35
N TRP A 65 2.49 1.01 12.90
CA TRP A 65 1.06 1.24 13.00
C TRP A 65 0.62 1.98 11.74
N ASP A 66 0.10 1.20 10.79
CA ASP A 66 -0.42 1.72 9.53
C ASP A 66 -1.90 2.13 9.71
N LEU A 67 -2.15 3.44 9.77
CA LEU A 67 -3.49 4.02 9.89
C LEU A 67 -3.86 4.81 8.65
N LEU A 68 -5.15 4.78 8.33
CA LEU A 68 -5.75 5.62 7.30
C LEU A 68 -6.91 6.38 7.92
N ALA A 69 -6.87 7.71 7.78
CA ALA A 69 -7.94 8.60 8.16
C ALA A 69 -8.69 9.07 6.90
N LEU A 70 -10.01 8.99 6.94
CA LEU A 70 -10.90 9.54 5.91
C LEU A 70 -11.10 11.03 6.23
N THR A 71 -10.80 11.91 5.27
CA THR A 71 -10.81 13.36 5.47
C THR A 71 -11.53 14.07 4.34
N ASP A 72 -12.02 15.30 4.56
CA ASP A 72 -12.69 16.08 3.51
C ASP A 72 -11.74 16.39 2.33
N THR A 73 -10.53 16.83 2.67
CA THR A 73 -9.53 17.27 1.71
C THR A 73 -8.28 16.41 1.81
N PRO A 74 -7.60 16.09 0.69
CA PRO A 74 -6.32 15.39 0.72
C PRO A 74 -5.31 16.09 1.62
N ARG A 75 -4.59 15.31 2.44
CA ARG A 75 -3.49 15.81 3.28
C ARG A 75 -2.26 14.92 3.12
N LYS A 76 -1.09 15.48 3.39
CA LYS A 76 0.16 14.69 3.40
C LYS A 76 0.12 13.68 4.53
N SER A 77 0.59 12.47 4.25
CA SER A 77 0.80 11.45 5.28
C SER A 77 1.78 11.94 6.34
N VAL A 78 1.58 11.47 7.57
CA VAL A 78 2.42 11.77 8.72
C VAL A 78 3.12 10.49 9.16
N HIS A 79 4.42 10.61 9.42
CA HIS A 79 5.25 9.55 9.97
C HIS A 79 5.87 10.02 11.28
N SER A 80 5.67 9.28 12.37
CA SER A 80 6.19 9.63 13.68
C SER A 80 6.54 8.36 14.46
N GLY A 81 7.83 8.05 14.58
CA GLY A 81 8.29 6.80 15.20
C GLY A 81 7.76 5.58 14.44
N GLU A 82 6.99 4.74 15.13
CA GLU A 82 6.32 3.57 14.53
C GLU A 82 4.94 3.91 13.93
N LEU A 83 4.50 5.17 13.94
CA LEU A 83 3.23 5.59 13.36
C LEU A 83 3.39 5.95 11.88
N SER A 84 2.54 5.36 11.03
CA SER A 84 2.28 5.85 9.67
C SER A 84 0.80 6.16 9.52
N LEU A 85 0.46 7.44 9.40
CA LEU A 85 -0.91 7.91 9.21
C LEU A 85 -1.08 8.51 7.82
N SER A 86 -1.92 7.89 7.01
CA SER A 86 -2.28 8.38 5.68
C SER A 86 -3.65 9.06 5.69
N PHE A 87 -3.84 10.10 4.89
CA PHE A 87 -5.09 10.87 4.83
C PHE A 87 -5.68 10.82 3.43
N TYR A 88 -6.87 10.23 3.33
CA TYR A 88 -7.53 10.00 2.04
C TYR A 88 -8.85 10.74 2.03
N SER A 89 -9.11 11.45 0.93
CA SER A 89 -10.48 11.88 0.63
C SER A 89 -11.34 10.69 0.19
N PRO A 90 -12.67 10.81 0.23
CA PRO A 90 -13.56 9.81 -0.37
C PRO A 90 -13.20 9.52 -1.83
N ASP A 91 -12.77 10.54 -2.58
CA ASP A 91 -12.39 10.41 -3.98
C ASP A 91 -11.11 9.60 -4.16
N GLN A 92 -10.11 9.81 -3.30
CA GLN A 92 -8.89 9.00 -3.29
C GLN A 92 -9.18 7.57 -2.88
N LEU A 93 -10.02 7.36 -1.85
CA LEU A 93 -10.35 6.01 -1.40
C LEU A 93 -11.11 5.23 -2.49
N ARG A 94 -11.94 5.92 -3.30
CA ARG A 94 -12.61 5.31 -4.46
C ARG A 94 -11.65 4.85 -5.57
N THR A 95 -10.43 5.38 -5.67
CA THR A 95 -9.46 4.84 -6.64
C THR A 95 -8.91 3.48 -6.22
N GLY A 96 -9.19 3.03 -4.99
CA GLY A 96 -8.87 1.69 -4.53
C GLY A 96 -9.81 0.59 -5.03
N VAL A 97 -10.97 0.94 -5.61
CA VAL A 97 -11.96 -0.04 -6.10
C VAL A 97 -11.35 -0.93 -7.19
N GLY A 98 -11.48 -2.24 -7.04
CA GLY A 98 -10.96 -3.24 -7.96
C GLY A 98 -9.43 -3.41 -7.93
N THR A 99 -8.75 -2.82 -6.95
CA THR A 99 -7.29 -2.85 -6.82
C THR A 99 -6.83 -3.77 -5.70
N LEU A 100 -5.56 -4.19 -5.71
CA LEU A 100 -4.98 -4.93 -4.59
C LEU A 100 -5.04 -4.16 -3.27
N PHE A 101 -4.91 -2.83 -3.30
CA PHE A 101 -4.97 -2.01 -2.09
C PHE A 101 -6.39 -1.97 -1.52
N GLY A 102 -7.40 -1.75 -2.36
CA GLY A 102 -8.79 -1.78 -1.92
C GLY A 102 -9.20 -3.14 -1.37
N ALA A 103 -8.83 -4.22 -2.07
CA ALA A 103 -9.07 -5.58 -1.59
C ALA A 103 -8.32 -5.88 -0.27
N HIS A 104 -7.09 -5.37 -0.12
CA HIS A 104 -6.33 -5.48 1.13
C HIS A 104 -7.04 -4.75 2.27
N LEU A 105 -7.47 -3.50 2.06
CA LEU A 105 -8.20 -2.74 3.06
C LEU A 105 -9.51 -3.44 3.44
N ALA A 106 -10.33 -3.84 2.47
CA ALA A 106 -11.62 -4.48 2.71
C ALA A 106 -11.50 -5.78 3.52
N ARG A 107 -10.44 -6.56 3.28
CA ARG A 107 -10.22 -7.84 3.96
C ARG A 107 -9.60 -7.70 5.35
N ASP A 108 -8.54 -6.89 5.46
CA ASP A 108 -7.63 -6.95 6.61
C ASP A 108 -7.76 -5.78 7.57
N SER A 109 -8.43 -4.70 7.17
CA SER A 109 -8.50 -3.52 8.03
C SER A 109 -9.44 -3.71 9.22
N LYS A 110 -9.16 -2.93 10.26
CA LYS A 110 -10.01 -2.80 11.44
C LYS A 110 -10.44 -1.35 11.53
N VAL A 111 -11.74 -1.11 11.38
CA VAL A 111 -12.32 0.22 11.62
C VAL A 111 -12.19 0.54 13.10
N ILE A 112 -11.46 1.60 13.42
CA ILE A 112 -11.24 2.06 14.79
C ILE A 112 -12.37 3.01 15.17
N TRP A 113 -12.66 3.96 14.28
CA TRP A 113 -13.64 5.01 14.49
C TRP A 113 -14.34 5.34 13.18
N ASP A 114 -15.66 5.32 13.18
CA ASP A 114 -16.49 5.55 11.98
C ASP A 114 -17.92 5.96 12.38
N PRO A 115 -18.10 7.18 12.92
CA PRO A 115 -19.36 7.61 13.54
C PRO A 115 -20.54 7.69 12.55
N HIS A 116 -20.24 7.78 11.26
CA HIS A 116 -21.25 7.91 10.19
C HIS A 116 -21.29 6.69 9.25
N GLY A 117 -20.49 5.66 9.50
CA GLY A 117 -20.44 4.46 8.65
C GLY A 117 -19.79 4.68 7.28
N GLU A 118 -19.12 5.81 7.05
CA GLU A 118 -18.53 6.17 5.76
C GLU A 118 -17.33 5.29 5.41
N VAL A 119 -16.50 4.95 6.40
CA VAL A 119 -15.35 4.05 6.19
C VAL A 119 -15.85 2.64 5.90
N GLY A 120 -16.77 2.12 6.72
CA GLY A 120 -17.37 0.81 6.50
C GLY A 120 -18.05 0.69 5.14
N ALA A 121 -18.80 1.71 4.73
CA ALA A 121 -19.43 1.76 3.41
C ALA A 121 -18.37 1.80 2.27
N ALA A 122 -17.29 2.57 2.43
CA ALA A 122 -16.23 2.59 1.42
C ALA A 122 -15.54 1.22 1.27
N LEU A 123 -15.23 0.55 2.39
CA LEU A 123 -14.62 -0.78 2.40
C LEU A 123 -15.51 -1.84 1.74
N ALA A 124 -16.83 -1.80 2.01
CA ALA A 124 -17.81 -2.70 1.41
C ALA A 124 -17.92 -2.55 -0.12
N ASN A 125 -17.54 -1.38 -0.66
CA ASN A 125 -17.63 -1.06 -2.08
C ASN A 125 -16.31 -1.29 -2.86
N MET A 126 -15.28 -1.88 -2.24
CA MET A 126 -13.99 -2.09 -2.90
C MET A 126 -14.04 -3.08 -4.06
N GLY A 127 -15.01 -3.99 -4.08
CA GLY A 127 -15.24 -4.92 -5.19
C GLY A 127 -14.12 -5.94 -5.40
N ASP A 128 -14.23 -6.68 -6.51
CA ASP A 128 -13.29 -7.74 -6.88
C ASP A 128 -12.10 -7.22 -7.69
N VAL A 129 -10.94 -7.85 -7.51
CA VAL A 129 -9.73 -7.55 -8.27
C VAL A 129 -9.70 -8.34 -9.57
N ASP A 130 -9.53 -7.63 -10.69
CA ASP A 130 -9.24 -8.26 -11.99
C ASP A 130 -7.78 -8.75 -12.01
N THR A 131 -7.59 -9.99 -11.54
CA THR A 131 -6.26 -10.60 -11.41
C THR A 131 -5.60 -10.86 -12.75
N GLU A 132 -6.36 -11.17 -13.80
CA GLU A 132 -5.82 -11.40 -15.15
C GLU A 132 -5.21 -10.11 -15.71
N ARG A 133 -5.96 -9.00 -15.67
CA ARG A 133 -5.46 -7.69 -16.08
C ARG A 133 -4.26 -7.26 -15.26
N LEU A 134 -4.23 -7.58 -13.97
CA LEU A 134 -3.12 -7.25 -13.08
C LEU A 134 -1.85 -8.06 -13.43
N PHE A 135 -1.98 -9.35 -13.75
CA PHE A 135 -0.84 -10.15 -14.22
C PHE A 135 -0.27 -9.61 -15.53
N GLU A 136 -1.13 -9.24 -16.48
CA GLU A 136 -0.70 -8.62 -17.74
C GLU A 136 -0.02 -7.26 -17.50
N ARG A 137 -0.55 -6.43 -16.60
CA ARG A 137 0.08 -5.15 -16.20
C ARG A 137 1.46 -5.40 -15.58
N CYS A 138 1.59 -6.38 -14.68
CA CYS A 138 2.87 -6.76 -14.08
C CYS A 138 3.87 -7.27 -15.13
N ARG A 139 3.40 -8.05 -16.11
CA ARG A 139 4.22 -8.52 -17.23
C ARG A 139 4.75 -7.38 -18.07
N ARG A 140 3.89 -6.42 -18.42
CA ARG A 140 4.30 -5.22 -19.17
C ARG A 140 5.33 -4.39 -18.40
N MET A 141 5.10 -4.17 -17.10
CA MET A 141 6.04 -3.39 -16.29
C MET A 141 7.37 -4.11 -16.03
N SER A 142 7.43 -5.43 -16.18
CA SER A 142 8.69 -6.16 -16.07
C SER A 142 9.74 -5.74 -17.10
N ILE A 143 9.37 -4.96 -18.13
CA ILE A 143 10.28 -4.30 -19.08
C ILE A 143 11.36 -3.50 -18.33
N VAL A 144 11.04 -2.90 -17.17
CA VAL A 144 12.00 -2.18 -16.31
C VAL A 144 13.18 -3.08 -15.87
N LEU A 145 12.97 -4.40 -15.81
CA LEU A 145 13.98 -5.38 -15.43
C LEU A 145 14.69 -6.01 -16.65
N GLY A 146 14.39 -5.52 -17.87
CA GLY A 146 14.78 -6.12 -19.14
C GLY A 146 16.11 -5.63 -19.75
N ALA A 147 16.88 -4.77 -19.06
CA ALA A 147 18.18 -4.24 -19.52
C ALA A 147 19.27 -4.23 -18.42
N LEU A 148 19.32 -5.29 -17.60
CA LEU A 148 20.18 -5.33 -16.41
C LEU A 148 21.66 -5.07 -16.67
N ASP A 149 22.23 -5.55 -17.79
CA ASP A 149 23.66 -5.41 -18.05
C ASP A 149 24.12 -3.94 -18.05
N ARG A 150 23.25 -3.02 -18.46
CA ARG A 150 23.53 -1.58 -18.46
C ARG A 150 23.09 -0.87 -17.19
N ASP A 151 21.94 -1.27 -16.63
CA ASP A 151 21.28 -0.54 -15.54
C ASP A 151 21.78 -0.97 -14.15
N LEU A 152 22.16 -2.24 -13.99
CA LEU A 152 22.50 -2.82 -12.69
C LEU A 152 23.64 -2.07 -11.97
N PRO A 153 24.75 -1.67 -12.63
CA PRO A 153 25.84 -0.96 -11.95
C PRO A 153 25.41 0.35 -11.28
N LYS A 154 24.35 0.99 -11.78
CA LYS A 154 23.87 2.29 -11.29
C LYS A 154 22.63 2.18 -10.40
N TYR A 155 21.71 1.28 -10.74
CA TYR A 155 20.33 1.32 -10.27
C TYR A 155 19.91 0.08 -9.47
N LEU A 156 20.86 -0.73 -8.97
CA LEU A 156 20.56 -1.97 -8.23
C LEU A 156 19.50 -1.78 -7.12
N SER A 157 19.61 -0.72 -6.33
CA SER A 157 18.66 -0.45 -5.23
C SER A 157 17.23 -0.26 -5.74
N GLY A 158 17.05 0.59 -6.75
CA GLY A 158 15.73 0.86 -7.34
C GLY A 158 15.18 -0.34 -8.11
N LEU A 159 16.01 -1.00 -8.93
CA LEU A 159 15.64 -2.24 -9.63
C LEU A 159 15.16 -3.34 -8.67
N LEU A 160 15.88 -3.54 -7.56
CA LEU A 160 15.49 -4.52 -6.55
C LEU A 160 14.18 -4.12 -5.85
N ARG A 161 13.97 -2.83 -5.56
CA ARG A 161 12.69 -2.34 -5.02
C ARG A 161 11.54 -2.64 -5.96
N GLU A 162 11.68 -2.34 -7.25
CA GLU A 162 10.62 -2.60 -8.25
C GLU A 162 10.39 -4.10 -8.46
N ALA A 163 11.44 -4.91 -8.48
CA ALA A 163 11.31 -6.37 -8.58
C ALA A 163 10.56 -6.97 -7.38
N ARG A 164 10.84 -6.50 -6.16
CA ARG A 164 10.10 -6.92 -4.95
C ARG A 164 8.64 -6.48 -5.00
N TYR A 165 8.37 -5.27 -5.46
CA TYR A 165 7.03 -4.74 -5.62
C TYR A 165 6.20 -5.56 -6.61
N LEU A 166 6.74 -5.83 -7.80
CA LEU A 166 6.09 -6.68 -8.81
C LEU A 166 5.84 -8.10 -8.27
N LEU A 167 6.85 -8.70 -7.64
CA LEU A 167 6.73 -10.05 -7.07
C LEU A 167 5.64 -10.10 -6.00
N ARG A 168 5.63 -9.15 -5.06
CA ARG A 168 4.60 -9.08 -4.01
C ARG A 168 3.20 -8.91 -4.61
N SER A 169 3.04 -8.03 -5.59
CA SER A 169 1.76 -7.80 -6.27
C SER A 169 1.27 -9.07 -6.99
N CYS A 170 2.17 -9.77 -7.68
CA CYS A 170 1.86 -11.03 -8.36
C CYS A 170 1.49 -12.16 -7.36
N LEU A 171 2.15 -12.22 -6.21
CA LEU A 171 1.82 -13.19 -5.16
C LEU A 171 0.43 -12.94 -4.55
N TYR A 172 0.06 -11.68 -4.33
CA TYR A 172 -1.27 -11.31 -3.86
C TYR A 172 -2.34 -11.59 -4.90
N ALA A 173 -2.08 -11.23 -6.16
CA ALA A 173 -2.97 -11.54 -7.28
C ALA A 173 -3.21 -13.05 -7.42
N ARG A 174 -2.15 -13.86 -7.27
CA ARG A 174 -2.25 -15.33 -7.30
C ARG A 174 -3.12 -15.84 -6.16
N ALA A 175 -2.90 -15.38 -4.93
CA ALA A 175 -3.71 -15.79 -3.78
C ALA A 175 -5.21 -15.46 -3.98
N ILE A 176 -5.53 -14.30 -4.59
CA ILE A 176 -6.90 -13.95 -4.94
C ILE A 176 -7.45 -14.88 -6.04
N ALA A 177 -6.69 -15.11 -7.10
CA ALA A 177 -7.10 -15.99 -8.21
C ALA A 177 -7.33 -17.44 -7.76
N ASP A 178 -6.60 -17.89 -6.76
CA ASP A 178 -6.73 -19.23 -6.16
C ASP A 178 -7.93 -19.32 -5.17
N GLY A 179 -8.70 -18.24 -4.99
CA GLY A 179 -9.86 -18.18 -4.10
C GLY A 179 -9.52 -18.00 -2.61
N GLU A 180 -8.25 -17.77 -2.29
CA GLU A 180 -7.72 -17.69 -0.92
C GLU A 180 -6.92 -16.38 -0.70
N PRO A 181 -7.54 -15.18 -0.83
CA PRO A 181 -6.85 -13.90 -0.75
C PRO A 181 -5.95 -13.80 0.49
N CYS A 182 -4.73 -13.29 0.29
CA CYS A 182 -3.76 -13.13 1.36
C CYS A 182 -2.81 -11.95 1.06
N PHE A 183 -2.71 -11.01 2.00
CA PHE A 183 -1.84 -9.83 1.91
C PHE A 183 -0.72 -9.86 2.97
N SER A 184 -0.41 -11.06 3.49
CA SER A 184 0.72 -11.31 4.37
C SER A 184 1.78 -12.11 3.65
N VAL A 185 2.96 -11.51 3.45
CA VAL A 185 4.13 -12.21 2.93
C VAL A 185 4.50 -13.42 3.79
N ARG A 186 4.36 -13.32 5.12
CA ARG A 186 4.65 -14.42 6.05
C ARG A 186 3.71 -15.60 5.83
N GLU A 187 2.43 -15.31 5.68
CA GLU A 187 1.45 -16.34 5.40
C GLU A 187 1.66 -16.97 4.01
N ILE A 188 1.93 -16.16 2.98
CA ILE A 188 2.26 -16.65 1.63
C ILE A 188 3.50 -17.55 1.65
N ALA A 189 4.56 -17.13 2.34
CA ALA A 189 5.77 -17.90 2.54
C ALA A 189 5.46 -19.27 3.16
N ARG A 190 4.64 -19.30 4.21
CA ARG A 190 4.21 -20.52 4.88
C ARG A 190 3.39 -21.43 3.95
N ARG A 191 2.37 -20.89 3.27
CA ARG A 191 1.48 -21.63 2.35
C ARG A 191 2.25 -22.28 1.20
N ASN A 192 3.32 -21.64 0.73
CA ASN A 192 4.12 -22.10 -0.39
C ASN A 192 5.40 -22.86 0.02
N GLY A 193 5.66 -23.04 1.32
CA GLY A 193 6.90 -23.68 1.80
C GLY A 193 8.18 -22.91 1.46
N LYS A 194 8.09 -21.58 1.33
CA LYS A 194 9.17 -20.68 0.90
C LYS A 194 9.51 -19.62 1.97
N PRO A 195 10.14 -20.03 3.10
CA PRO A 195 10.44 -19.12 4.21
C PRO A 195 11.35 -17.94 3.81
N GLU A 196 12.17 -18.09 2.78
CA GLU A 196 13.04 -17.05 2.25
C GLU A 196 12.29 -15.81 1.74
N LEU A 197 11.01 -15.95 1.35
CA LEU A 197 10.17 -14.84 0.91
C LEU A 197 9.97 -13.81 2.02
N VAL A 198 10.00 -14.22 3.29
CA VAL A 198 9.82 -13.29 4.43
C VAL A 198 10.95 -12.28 4.47
N ARG A 199 12.21 -12.72 4.34
CA ARG A 199 13.37 -11.82 4.28
C ARG A 199 13.36 -11.02 2.98
N LEU A 200 13.16 -11.71 1.85
CA LEU A 200 13.26 -11.11 0.52
C LEU A 200 12.26 -9.98 0.29
N LEU A 201 11.03 -10.14 0.81
CA LEU A 201 9.92 -9.22 0.66
C LEU A 201 9.54 -8.53 1.98
N ALA A 202 10.45 -8.43 2.95
CA ALA A 202 10.22 -7.61 4.14
C ALA A 202 10.04 -6.14 3.76
N SER A 203 9.13 -5.43 4.44
CA SER A 203 8.93 -3.99 4.23
C SER A 203 10.14 -3.16 4.65
N ARG A 204 10.82 -3.56 5.74
CA ARG A 204 12.10 -2.99 6.19
C ARG A 204 13.23 -3.94 5.82
N GLN A 205 14.24 -3.43 5.15
CA GLN A 205 15.41 -4.19 4.70
C GLN A 205 16.61 -3.79 5.56
N GLU A 206 17.14 -4.74 6.32
CA GLU A 206 18.32 -4.52 7.18
C GLU A 206 19.63 -4.71 6.41
N SER A 207 19.58 -5.44 5.30
CA SER A 207 20.75 -5.72 4.46
C SER A 207 20.81 -4.78 3.25
N PRO A 208 22.02 -4.40 2.80
CA PRO A 208 22.20 -3.66 1.55
C PRO A 208 21.60 -4.41 0.35
N PRO A 209 21.14 -3.69 -0.69
CA PRO A 209 20.67 -4.30 -1.93
C PRO A 209 21.73 -5.25 -2.52
N SER A 210 21.29 -6.46 -2.92
CA SER A 210 22.17 -7.46 -3.50
C SER A 210 21.68 -7.94 -4.87
N ILE A 211 22.63 -8.24 -5.76
CA ILE A 211 22.35 -8.83 -7.09
C ILE A 211 21.67 -10.19 -6.93
N THR A 212 22.06 -10.95 -5.90
CA THR A 212 21.45 -12.24 -5.58
C THR A 212 19.96 -12.10 -5.28
N ASP A 213 19.57 -11.14 -4.44
CA ASP A 213 18.16 -10.90 -4.14
C ASP A 213 17.37 -10.45 -5.37
N LEU A 214 17.97 -9.63 -6.24
CA LEU A 214 17.34 -9.21 -7.50
C LEU A 214 17.07 -10.42 -8.41
N ARG A 215 18.07 -11.28 -8.58
CA ARG A 215 17.93 -12.51 -9.39
C ARG A 215 16.87 -13.45 -8.85
N ILE A 216 16.82 -13.64 -7.52
CA ILE A 216 15.78 -14.46 -6.88
C ILE A 216 14.40 -13.84 -7.14
N CYS A 217 14.23 -12.52 -6.97
CA CYS A 217 12.95 -11.86 -7.26
C CYS A 217 12.52 -12.09 -8.72
N MET A 218 13.43 -11.91 -9.67
CA MET A 218 13.16 -12.09 -11.09
C MET A 218 12.80 -13.54 -11.44
N GLN A 219 13.51 -14.52 -10.88
CA GLN A 219 13.22 -15.93 -11.09
C GLN A 219 11.83 -16.30 -10.57
N GLN A 220 11.48 -15.85 -9.35
CA GLN A 220 10.16 -16.11 -8.78
C GLN A 220 9.06 -15.40 -9.58
N LEU A 221 9.30 -14.15 -10.01
CA LEU A 221 8.38 -13.40 -10.85
C LEU A 221 8.13 -14.11 -12.19
N GLN A 222 9.18 -14.62 -12.85
CA GLN A 222 9.06 -15.41 -14.08
C GLN A 222 8.21 -16.67 -13.88
N GLY A 223 8.32 -17.32 -12.72
CA GLY A 223 7.48 -18.46 -12.37
C GLY A 223 5.98 -18.14 -12.27
N ILE A 224 5.61 -16.86 -12.10
CA ILE A 224 4.21 -16.44 -11.96
C ILE A 224 3.67 -15.89 -13.29
N ILE A 225 4.41 -14.99 -13.95
CA ILE A 225 3.95 -14.23 -15.13
C ILE A 225 4.60 -14.68 -16.45
N GLY A 226 5.44 -15.73 -16.41
CA GLY A 226 6.21 -16.19 -17.56
C GLY A 226 7.47 -15.34 -17.83
N PRO A 227 8.12 -15.51 -18.99
CA PRO A 227 9.35 -14.80 -19.33
C PRO A 227 9.17 -13.27 -19.22
N LEU A 228 10.16 -12.61 -18.61
CA LEU A 228 10.17 -11.15 -18.52
C LEU A 228 10.39 -10.56 -19.90
N LEU A 229 9.70 -9.44 -20.17
CA LEU A 229 9.87 -8.72 -21.42
C LEU A 229 11.21 -7.98 -21.45
N ALA A 230 11.88 -8.04 -22.60
CA ALA A 230 13.11 -7.29 -22.83
C ALA A 230 12.83 -5.78 -22.91
N ASN A 231 13.77 -4.97 -22.45
CA ASN A 231 13.74 -3.54 -22.69
C ASN A 231 14.33 -3.25 -24.07
N GLY A 232 13.45 -3.05 -25.06
CA GLY A 232 13.84 -2.75 -26.44
C GLY A 232 14.64 -1.45 -26.62
N HIS A 233 14.64 -0.57 -25.61
CA HIS A 233 15.38 0.70 -25.63
C HIS A 233 16.79 0.58 -25.01
N GLY A 234 17.09 -0.56 -24.37
CA GLY A 234 18.43 -0.93 -23.91
C GLY A 234 18.90 -0.34 -22.58
N SER A 235 18.21 0.66 -22.00
CA SER A 235 18.43 1.12 -20.62
C SER A 235 17.17 1.74 -20.03
N LEU A 236 17.14 1.95 -18.71
CA LEU A 236 16.03 2.64 -18.04
C LEU A 236 15.87 4.09 -18.51
N GLU A 237 16.95 4.83 -18.66
CA GLU A 237 16.91 6.21 -19.12
C GLU A 237 16.35 6.29 -20.56
N ALA A 238 16.79 5.39 -21.44
CA ALA A 238 16.27 5.32 -22.80
C ALA A 238 14.79 4.92 -22.84
N LEU A 239 14.37 3.99 -21.98
CA LEU A 239 12.96 3.61 -21.82
C LEU A 239 12.10 4.81 -21.44
N ILE A 240 12.52 5.61 -20.46
CA ILE A 240 11.79 6.81 -20.01
C ILE A 240 11.65 7.82 -21.13
N VAL A 241 12.74 8.11 -21.86
CA VAL A 241 12.73 9.08 -22.96
C VAL A 241 11.80 8.63 -24.09
N ASN A 242 11.88 7.36 -24.49
CA ASN A 242 11.10 6.85 -25.62
C ASN A 242 9.61 6.62 -25.30
N GLU A 243 9.28 6.34 -24.04
CA GLU A 243 7.88 6.12 -23.62
C GLU A 243 7.20 7.40 -23.08
N TRP A 244 7.93 8.51 -22.92
CA TRP A 244 7.47 9.74 -22.22
C TRP A 244 6.05 10.20 -22.58
N GLU A 245 5.70 10.17 -23.86
CA GLU A 245 4.39 10.63 -24.36
C GLU A 245 3.24 9.72 -23.94
N ARG A 246 3.49 8.44 -23.68
CA ARG A 246 2.46 7.45 -23.34
C ARG A 246 1.97 7.55 -21.89
N LYS A 247 2.64 8.35 -21.04
CA LYS A 247 2.27 8.67 -19.64
C LYS A 247 1.54 7.53 -18.91
N GLY A 248 2.25 6.44 -18.65
CA GLY A 248 1.68 5.25 -18.00
C GLY A 248 2.58 4.63 -16.94
N ASP A 249 2.06 3.57 -16.30
CA ASP A 249 2.69 2.88 -15.17
C ASP A 249 4.14 2.46 -15.43
N LEU A 250 4.44 2.06 -16.67
CA LEU A 250 5.78 1.65 -17.07
C LEU A 250 6.81 2.78 -16.88
N ILE A 251 6.46 4.01 -17.26
CA ILE A 251 7.34 5.18 -17.10
C ILE A 251 7.51 5.50 -15.63
N SER A 252 6.40 5.51 -14.87
CA SER A 252 6.43 5.79 -13.45
C SER A 252 7.32 4.78 -12.70
N MET A 253 7.19 3.49 -13.01
CA MET A 253 8.07 2.45 -12.44
C MET A 253 9.53 2.62 -12.87
N ALA A 254 9.79 2.93 -14.13
CA ALA A 254 11.15 3.19 -14.60
C ALA A 254 11.79 4.39 -13.87
N MET A 255 11.04 5.48 -13.69
CA MET A 255 11.48 6.68 -12.95
C MET A 255 11.77 6.36 -11.47
N MET A 256 10.93 5.54 -10.83
CA MET A 256 11.19 5.06 -9.47
C MET A 256 12.44 4.18 -9.42
N ALA A 257 12.68 3.32 -10.41
CA ALA A 257 13.88 2.49 -10.48
C ALA A 257 15.18 3.33 -10.58
N LEU A 258 15.14 4.51 -11.22
CA LEU A 258 16.27 5.44 -11.27
C LEU A 258 16.60 6.09 -9.90
N GLY A 259 15.69 6.02 -8.93
CA GLY A 259 15.84 6.67 -7.62
C GLY A 259 15.37 8.14 -7.58
N GLY A 260 14.61 8.58 -8.59
CA GLY A 260 14.02 9.93 -8.61
C GLY A 260 12.95 10.11 -7.53
N SER A 261 13.22 11.01 -6.57
CA SER A 261 12.31 11.60 -5.57
C SER A 261 11.69 10.67 -4.53
N GLY A 262 12.29 10.65 -3.33
CA GLY A 262 11.58 10.36 -2.08
C GLY A 262 12.34 9.45 -1.12
N ALA A 263 12.87 10.04 -0.05
CA ALA A 263 13.46 9.35 1.09
C ALA A 263 12.51 8.28 1.64
N SER A 264 13.02 7.08 1.94
CA SER A 264 12.37 6.04 2.76
C SER A 264 10.84 5.99 2.67
N LEU A 265 10.33 5.94 1.43
CA LEU A 265 8.90 5.85 1.21
C LEU A 265 8.46 4.46 1.65
N GLY A 266 7.70 4.42 2.75
CA GLY A 266 6.93 3.23 3.12
C GLY A 266 6.09 2.79 1.92
N TYR A 267 5.67 1.53 1.93
CA TYR A 267 4.87 0.88 0.88
C TYR A 267 3.62 1.69 0.42
N LEU A 268 3.24 2.69 1.22
CA LEU A 268 2.10 3.58 1.09
C LEU A 268 2.29 4.78 0.17
N GLU A 269 3.52 5.27 0.01
CA GLU A 269 3.77 6.40 -0.90
C GLU A 269 4.10 5.94 -2.34
N VAL A 270 4.21 4.62 -2.57
CA VAL A 270 4.19 4.01 -3.92
C VAL A 270 2.74 3.91 -4.45
N GLU A 271 1.91 4.89 -4.11
CA GLU A 271 0.60 5.07 -4.68
C GLU A 271 0.72 5.50 -6.16
N LYS A 272 -0.13 4.89 -7.00
CA LYS A 272 -0.55 5.26 -8.37
C LYS A 272 -0.04 4.43 -9.56
N ILE A 273 0.71 3.34 -9.36
CA ILE A 273 1.31 2.61 -10.51
C ILE A 273 0.71 1.21 -10.74
N LEU A 274 0.03 0.63 -9.75
CA LEU A 274 -0.78 -0.61 -9.92
C LEU A 274 -2.21 -0.55 -9.41
N LEU A 275 -2.63 0.60 -8.91
CA LEU A 275 -4.04 0.88 -8.64
C LEU A 275 -4.75 1.11 -9.98
#